data_AF-A0AAW2UE43-F1
#
_entry.id   AF-A0AAW2UE43-F1
#
_cell.length_a   1.000
_cell.length_b   1.000
_cell.length_c   1.000
_cell.angle_alpha   90.00
_cell.angle_beta   90.00
_cell.angle_gamma   90.00
#
_symmetry.space_group_name_H-M   'P 1'
#
loop_
_entity.id
_entity.type
_entity.pdbx_description
1 polymer ?
#
loop_
_entity_poly.entity_id
_entity_poly.type
_entity_poly.pdbx_seq_one_letter_code
_entity_poly.pdbx_strand_id
1 'polypeptide(L)'
;MKLEWTEDGVKSIMGPIPAVKYDETRQRKIWFNSMVAAYTGWEDTRNDPKKAVTFGMEILCQKGDVLLIDNLAVLHSRRPFIPPRRILASLCK
;
A
#
# COMPACT_ATOMS: atom_id res chain seq x y z
N MET A 1 -14.11 -13.36 1.84
CA MET A 1 -14.39 -12.11 2.59
C MET A 1 -15.68 -12.32 3.35
N LYS A 2 -15.69 -12.05 4.66
CA LYS A 2 -16.88 -12.15 5.52
C LYS A 2 -17.28 -10.75 5.97
N LEU A 3 -18.57 -10.46 5.97
CA LEU A 3 -19.13 -9.21 6.48
C LEU A 3 -19.95 -9.52 7.74
N GLU A 4 -19.79 -8.70 8.77
CA GLU A 4 -20.54 -8.78 10.03
C GLU A 4 -21.16 -7.40 10.30
N TRP A 5 -22.50 -7.34 10.40
CA TRP A 5 -23.19 -6.12 10.79
C TRP A 5 -22.94 -5.81 12.27
N THR A 6 -22.71 -4.54 12.57
CA THR A 6 -22.56 -3.97 13.93
C THR A 6 -23.65 -2.93 14.17
N GLU A 7 -23.83 -2.47 15.40
CA GLU A 7 -24.86 -1.47 15.75
C GLU A 7 -24.80 -0.22 14.86
N ASP A 8 -23.59 0.28 14.58
CA ASP A 8 -23.36 1.51 13.82
C ASP A 8 -22.71 1.28 12.43
N GLY A 9 -22.73 0.05 11.88
CA GLY A 9 -22.09 -0.17 10.58
C GLY A 9 -21.80 -1.63 10.22
N VAL A 10 -20.74 -1.84 9.44
CA VAL A 10 -20.34 -3.17 8.95
C VAL A 10 -18.84 -3.38 9.14
N LYS A 11 -18.49 -4.53 9.72
CA LYS A 11 -17.13 -5.02 9.86
C LYS A 11 -16.80 -5.96 8.69
N SER A 12 -15.67 -5.71 8.04
CA SER A 12 -15.16 -6.58 6.97
C SER A 12 -13.99 -7.42 7.47
N ILE A 13 -14.07 -8.74 7.28
CA ILE A 13 -13.03 -9.69 7.67
C ILE A 13 -12.50 -10.38 6.41
N MET A 14 -11.19 -10.31 6.20
CA MET A 14 -10.50 -10.93 5.07
C MET A 14 -9.31 -11.75 5.56
N GLY A 15 -9.31 -13.04 5.25
CA GLY A 15 -8.21 -13.93 5.60
C GLY A 15 -8.66 -15.36 5.94
N PRO A 16 -7.69 -16.28 6.13
CA PRO A 16 -6.26 -16.08 5.94
C PRO A 16 -5.91 -15.89 4.45
N ILE A 17 -4.98 -14.97 4.15
CA ILE A 17 -4.46 -14.72 2.80
C ILE A 17 -2.93 -14.82 2.79
N PRO A 18 -2.30 -15.26 1.70
CA PRO A 18 -0.84 -15.36 1.62
C PRO A 18 -0.16 -14.00 1.80
N ALA A 19 0.84 -13.94 2.67
CA ALA A 19 1.69 -12.76 2.84
C ALA A 19 2.75 -12.65 1.74
N VAL A 20 3.12 -13.77 1.13
CA VAL A 20 4.13 -13.85 0.07
C VAL A 20 3.47 -14.43 -1.18
N LYS A 21 3.65 -13.75 -2.31
CA LYS A 21 3.25 -14.25 -3.63
C LYS A 21 4.49 -14.66 -4.42
N TYR A 22 4.30 -15.32 -5.55
CA TYR A 22 5.36 -15.65 -6.49
C TYR A 22 5.15 -14.87 -7.80
N ASP A 23 6.18 -14.16 -8.24
CA ASP A 23 6.24 -13.51 -9.55
C ASP A 23 6.78 -14.53 -10.56
N GLU A 24 5.91 -15.07 -11.41
CA GLU A 24 6.28 -16.04 -12.44
C GLU A 24 7.15 -15.42 -13.55
N THR A 25 7.01 -14.12 -13.82
CA THR A 25 7.80 -13.47 -14.87
C THR A 25 9.27 -13.34 -14.50
N ARG A 26 9.55 -13.20 -13.20
CA ARG A 26 10.91 -13.05 -12.65
C ARG A 26 11.38 -14.21 -11.78
N GLN A 27 10.56 -15.26 -11.68
CA GLN A 27 10.85 -16.49 -10.93
C GLN A 27 11.31 -16.22 -9.49
N ARG A 28 10.58 -15.37 -8.77
CA ARG A 28 10.94 -14.98 -7.39
C ARG A 28 9.73 -14.81 -6.47
N LYS A 29 9.94 -15.06 -5.18
CA LYS A 29 8.97 -14.69 -4.13
C LYS A 29 8.96 -13.18 -3.93
N ILE A 30 7.77 -12.62 -3.73
CA ILE A 30 7.54 -11.18 -3.56
C ILE A 30 6.70 -10.90 -2.30
N TRP A 31 7.03 -9.80 -1.64
CA TRP A 31 6.30 -9.31 -0.48
C TRP A 31 5.06 -8.53 -0.91
N PHE A 32 4.01 -9.26 -1.30
CA PHE A 32 2.76 -8.68 -1.80
C PHE A 32 1.68 -8.75 -0.72
N ASN A 33 1.80 -7.90 0.29
CA ASN A 33 0.80 -7.75 1.34
C ASN A 33 0.77 -6.32 1.90
N SER A 34 -0.27 -6.02 2.68
CA SER A 34 -0.44 -4.72 3.33
C SER A 34 -0.10 -4.77 4.83
N MET A 35 0.75 -5.70 5.29
CA MET A 35 1.01 -5.92 6.72
C MET A 35 1.53 -4.66 7.40
N VAL A 36 2.55 -4.00 6.83
CA VAL A 36 3.09 -2.76 7.39
C VAL A 36 2.05 -1.64 7.31
N ALA A 37 1.38 -1.47 6.17
CA ALA A 37 0.38 -0.42 6.00
C ALA A 37 -0.81 -0.55 6.98
N ALA A 38 -1.28 -1.77 7.23
CA ALA A 38 -2.34 -2.04 8.18
C ALA A 38 -1.87 -1.89 9.63
N TYR A 39 -0.66 -2.35 9.95
CA TYR A 39 -0.12 -2.28 11.31
C TYR A 39 0.31 -0.86 11.70
N THR A 40 0.75 -0.03 10.75
CA THR A 40 1.35 1.29 11.05
C THR A 40 0.63 2.49 10.44
N GLY A 41 -0.34 2.27 9.56
CA GLY A 41 -1.01 3.34 8.82
C GLY A 41 -2.52 3.40 8.98
N TRP A 42 -3.15 2.35 9.51
CA TRP A 42 -4.58 2.37 9.85
C TRP A 42 -4.76 2.96 11.24
N GLU A 43 -4.29 4.19 11.45
CA GLU A 43 -4.53 4.98 12.66
C GLU A 43 -5.78 5.82 12.46
N ASP A 44 -6.88 5.42 13.09
CA ASP A 44 -8.05 6.25 13.32
C ASP A 44 -8.36 6.22 14.83
N THR A 45 -9.49 6.79 15.26
CA THR A 45 -9.92 6.74 16.67
C THR A 45 -10.06 5.32 17.25
N ARG A 46 -9.80 4.26 16.47
CA ARG A 46 -9.99 2.85 16.84
C ARG A 46 -8.73 1.95 16.68
N ASN A 47 -7.53 2.46 16.37
CA ASN A 47 -6.33 1.62 16.11
C ASN A 47 -4.96 2.33 16.42
N ASP A 48 -3.92 1.61 16.91
CA ASP A 48 -2.59 2.15 17.33
C ASP A 48 -1.39 1.60 16.48
N PRO A 49 -0.48 2.44 15.92
CA PRO A 49 0.39 2.05 14.80
C PRO A 49 1.91 2.32 14.94
N LYS A 50 2.43 2.60 16.14
CA LYS A 50 3.75 3.26 16.30
C LYS A 50 4.97 2.36 16.00
N LYS A 51 5.38 2.29 14.72
CA LYS A 51 6.78 2.27 14.17
C LYS A 51 6.76 1.92 12.67
N ALA A 52 6.45 2.92 11.84
CA ALA A 52 6.34 2.79 10.38
C ALA A 52 7.72 2.70 9.70
N VAL A 53 8.07 1.49 9.25
CA VAL A 53 9.31 1.08 8.59
C VAL A 53 9.68 1.95 7.38
N THR A 54 10.99 2.12 7.12
CA THR A 54 11.55 2.74 5.90
C THR A 54 12.57 1.82 5.23
N PHE A 55 12.47 1.66 3.91
CA PHE A 55 13.56 1.86 2.93
C PHE A 55 12.94 1.85 1.52
N GLY A 56 13.30 2.84 0.70
CA GLY A 56 12.85 2.99 -0.68
C GLY A 56 13.76 3.96 -1.42
N MET A 57 13.97 3.75 -2.73
CA MET A 57 14.67 4.71 -3.58
C MET A 57 13.81 5.97 -3.74
N GLU A 58 14.41 7.14 -3.53
CA GLU A 58 13.72 8.42 -3.64
C GLU A 58 13.91 9.00 -5.05
N ILE A 59 12.81 9.22 -5.76
CA ILE A 59 12.80 9.91 -7.05
C ILE A 59 12.13 11.27 -6.84
N LEU A 60 12.86 12.35 -7.14
CA LEU A 60 12.32 13.70 -7.13
C LEU A 60 11.46 13.91 -8.38
N CYS A 61 10.14 13.95 -8.21
CA CYS A 61 9.21 14.20 -9.31
C CYS A 61 9.29 15.65 -9.78
N GLN A 62 9.51 15.85 -11.07
CA GLN A 62 9.40 17.12 -11.77
C GLN A 62 8.13 17.16 -12.62
N LYS A 63 7.69 18.37 -12.98
CA LYS A 63 6.52 18.53 -13.85
C LYS A 63 6.83 17.95 -15.24
N GLY A 64 6.01 16.98 -15.65
CA GLY A 64 6.19 16.28 -16.94
C GLY A 64 6.75 14.87 -16.79
N ASP A 65 7.27 14.50 -15.60
CA ASP A 65 7.76 13.15 -15.35
C ASP A 65 6.63 12.13 -15.40
N VAL A 66 6.93 10.97 -16.00
CA VAL A 66 6.07 9.79 -16.01
C VAL A 66 6.84 8.64 -15.40
N LEU A 67 6.30 8.07 -14.32
CA LEU A 67 6.85 6.87 -13.68
C LEU A 67 5.98 5.67 -14.03
N LEU A 68 6.58 4.65 -14.66
CA LEU A 68 5.95 3.36 -14.87
C LEU A 68 6.38 2.40 -13.76
N ILE A 69 5.40 1.84 -13.04
CA ILE A 69 5.65 0.93 -11.93
C ILE A 69 5.05 -0.44 -12.25
N ASP A 70 5.86 -1.48 -12.14
CA ASP A 70 5.36 -2.86 -12.09
C ASP A 70 4.90 -3.19 -10.67
N ASN A 71 3.59 -3.34 -10.51
CA ASN A 71 2.95 -3.54 -9.20
C ASN A 71 3.27 -4.90 -8.57
N LEU A 72 3.77 -5.89 -9.33
CA LEU A 72 4.27 -7.16 -8.77
C LEU A 72 5.67 -7.02 -8.18
N ALA A 73 6.43 -6.02 -8.63
CA ALA A 73 7.84 -5.86 -8.25
C ALA A 73 8.09 -4.75 -7.23
N VAL A 74 7.19 -3.77 -7.12
CA VAL A 74 7.43 -2.52 -6.38
C VAL A 74 6.25 -2.15 -5.50
N LEU A 75 6.54 -1.90 -4.21
CA LEU A 75 5.66 -1.15 -3.33
C LEU A 75 6.06 0.33 -3.39
N HIS A 76 5.08 1.23 -3.33
CA HIS A 76 5.31 2.67 -3.33
C HIS A 76 4.70 3.32 -2.10
N SER A 77 5.28 4.44 -1.68
CA SER A 77 4.80 5.24 -0.56
C SER A 77 4.92 6.72 -0.89
N ARG A 78 4.48 7.57 0.04
CA ARG A 78 4.50 9.03 -0.15
C ARG A 78 5.11 9.70 1.08
N ARG A 79 6.09 10.58 0.84
CA ARG A 79 6.59 11.50 1.88
C ARG A 79 5.56 12.60 2.20
N PRO A 80 5.54 13.13 3.44
CA PRO A 80 4.92 14.41 3.72
C PRO A 80 5.40 15.49 2.76
N PHE A 81 4.55 16.45 2.42
CA PHE A 81 4.90 17.59 1.56
C PHE A 81 4.08 18.81 1.97
N ILE A 82 4.56 20.00 1.60
CA ILE A 82 3.82 21.25 1.74
C ILE A 82 3.13 21.55 0.41
N PRO A 83 1.80 21.76 0.36
CA PRO A 83 1.11 22.13 -0.87
C PRO A 83 1.70 23.39 -1.54
N PRO A 84 1.58 23.54 -2.88
CA PRO A 84 0.83 22.69 -3.80
C PRO A 84 1.64 21.49 -4.34
N ARG A 85 0.99 20.32 -4.45
CA ARG A 85 1.51 19.14 -5.16
C ARG A 85 0.34 18.39 -5.81
N ARG A 86 0.47 18.06 -7.10
CA ARG A 86 -0.52 17.27 -7.84
C ARG A 86 0.19 16.14 -8.60
N ILE A 87 -0.27 14.91 -8.39
CA ILE A 87 0.19 13.71 -9.10
C ILE A 87 -1.06 13.06 -9.71
N LEU A 88 -0.96 12.59 -10.95
CA LEU A 88 -1.99 11.83 -11.64
C LEU A 88 -1.56 10.36 -11.73
N ALA A 89 -2.51 9.43 -11.79
CA ALA A 89 -2.25 8.00 -11.88
C ALA A 89 -3.18 7.33 -12.89
N SER A 90 -2.71 6.22 -13.46
CA SER A 90 -3.49 5.29 -14.27
C SER A 90 -3.14 3.86 -13.86
N LEU A 91 -4.10 2.94 -13.97
CA LEU A 91 -3.94 1.53 -13.57
C LEU A 91 -4.05 0.63 -14.80
N CYS A 92 -3.14 -0.32 -14.91
CA CYS A 92 -3.18 -1.36 -15.93
C CYS A 92 -3.85 -2.62 -15.37
N LYS A 93 -4.47 -3.41 -16.26
CA LYS A 93 -5.09 -4.69 -15.93
C LYS A 93 -4.05 -5.79 -15.79
#